data_AF-A0A1H6VBK8-F1
#
_entry.id   AF-A0A1H6VBK8-F1
#
_cell.length_a   1.000
_cell.length_b   1.000
_cell.length_c   1.000
_cell.angle_alpha   90.00
_cell.angle_beta   90.00
_cell.angle_gamma   90.00
#
_symmetry.space_group_name_H-M   'P 1'
#
loop_
_entity.id
_entity.type
_entity.pdbx_description
1 polymer ?
#
loop_
_entity_poly.entity_id
_entity_poly.type
_entity_poly.pdbx_seq_one_letter_code
_entity_poly.pdbx_strand_id
1 'polypeptide(L)'
;MPVSKSRRSLLRGLAIVPVAASAIVLPWGGALAALHQRYEDEPATLVRTKEGRSISRFRYHNAERWMTTLEADFLAEPRHAKEALHQAGFVTQQALCAYLLDVGFADAWNASHIKQDIAKALAYANACGFGHDCSDTARLAGVLSPYWKWGYHYADWEEDRPRTGDFIPATITPLVRALVDRVHDVTGHPRPKGCQRRPQGARS
;
A
#
# COMPACT_ATOMS: atom_id res chain seq x y z
N MET A 1 -34.00 59.45 28.47
CA MET A 1 -32.69 58.86 28.14
C MET A 1 -32.65 57.41 28.60
N PRO A 2 -32.89 56.42 27.72
CA PRO A 2 -32.64 55.01 28.00
C PRO A 2 -31.30 54.58 27.37
N VAL A 3 -30.41 54.00 28.18
CA VAL A 3 -29.12 53.44 27.73
C VAL A 3 -29.34 51.98 27.33
N SER A 4 -29.29 51.69 26.04
CA SER A 4 -29.29 50.33 25.50
C SER A 4 -27.96 49.63 25.80
N LYS A 5 -27.97 48.57 26.62
CA LYS A 5 -26.81 47.68 26.81
C LYS A 5 -26.84 46.54 25.80
N SER A 6 -25.83 46.54 24.93
CA SER A 6 -25.56 45.57 23.87
C SER A 6 -25.32 44.15 24.41
N ARG A 7 -26.02 43.16 23.85
CA ARG A 7 -25.94 41.71 24.15
C ARG A 7 -24.70 41.04 23.52
N ARG A 8 -23.52 41.67 23.59
CA ARG A 8 -22.31 41.18 22.91
C ARG A 8 -21.15 41.09 23.91
N SER A 9 -21.28 40.26 24.94
CA SER A 9 -20.19 40.05 25.92
C SER A 9 -20.15 38.67 26.58
N LEU A 10 -21.07 37.75 26.30
CA LEU A 10 -21.04 36.41 26.90
C LEU A 10 -20.69 35.41 25.82
N LEU A 11 -19.41 35.10 25.63
CA LEU A 11 -18.90 33.81 25.12
C LEU A 11 -17.36 33.86 25.19
N ARG A 12 -16.84 33.82 26.42
CA ARG A 12 -15.42 33.63 26.72
C ARG A 12 -15.28 32.25 27.36
N GLY A 13 -14.43 31.40 26.79
CA GLY A 13 -13.81 30.28 27.51
C GLY A 13 -14.42 28.89 27.27
N LEU A 14 -14.30 28.35 26.06
CA LEU A 14 -14.24 26.89 25.90
C LEU A 14 -12.77 26.48 25.92
N ALA A 15 -12.30 26.04 27.09
CA ALA A 15 -11.02 25.38 27.21
C ALA A 15 -11.11 24.02 26.51
N ILE A 16 -10.31 23.83 25.46
CA ILE A 16 -10.12 22.53 24.82
C ILE A 16 -9.31 21.69 25.80
N VAL A 17 -9.96 20.78 26.52
CA VAL A 17 -9.27 19.76 27.32
C VAL A 17 -8.56 18.83 26.34
N PRO A 18 -7.24 18.62 26.46
CA PRO A 18 -6.56 17.65 25.63
C PRO A 18 -7.10 16.27 26.02
N VAL A 19 -7.80 15.62 25.09
CA VAL A 19 -8.13 14.21 25.22
C VAL A 19 -6.79 13.49 25.30
N ALA A 20 -6.47 12.94 26.47
CA ALA A 20 -5.32 12.07 26.64
C ALA A 20 -5.48 10.93 25.63
N ALA A 21 -4.67 10.95 24.57
CA ALA A 21 -4.58 9.84 23.65
C ALA A 21 -4.04 8.66 24.46
N SER A 22 -4.90 7.70 24.80
CA SER A 22 -4.44 6.43 25.33
C SER A 22 -3.48 5.86 24.31
N ALA A 23 -2.19 5.81 24.65
CA ALA A 23 -1.19 5.11 23.89
C ALA A 23 -1.53 3.62 23.99
N ILE A 24 -2.39 3.16 23.10
CA ILE A 24 -2.60 1.74 22.89
C ILE A 24 -1.23 1.21 22.49
N VAL A 25 -0.61 0.41 23.35
CA VAL A 25 0.57 -0.37 22.97
C VAL A 25 0.18 -1.15 21.74
N LEU A 26 0.73 -0.76 20.60
CA LEU A 26 0.39 -1.40 19.34
C LEU A 26 0.87 -2.85 19.45
N PRO A 27 0.02 -3.84 19.13
CA PRO A 27 0.35 -5.26 19.27
C PRO A 27 1.56 -5.70 18.41
N TRP A 28 2.08 -4.80 17.58
CA TRP A 28 3.16 -5.03 16.62
C TRP A 28 4.48 -4.36 17.00
N GLY A 29 4.57 -3.72 18.17
CA GLY A 29 5.75 -2.93 18.57
C GLY A 29 7.08 -3.70 18.47
N GLY A 30 7.11 -4.96 18.92
CA GLY A 30 8.31 -5.81 18.82
C GLY A 30 8.68 -6.18 17.38
N ALA A 31 7.70 -6.54 16.55
CA ALA A 31 7.93 -6.89 15.14
C ALA A 31 8.41 -5.67 14.33
N LEU A 32 7.82 -4.49 14.57
CA LEU A 32 8.25 -3.25 13.94
C LEU A 32 9.65 -2.82 14.38
N ALA A 33 9.98 -2.93 15.67
CA ALA A 33 11.34 -2.63 16.16
C ALA A 33 12.39 -3.50 15.46
N ALA A 34 12.12 -4.80 15.27
CA ALA A 34 13.02 -5.69 14.54
C ALA A 34 13.19 -5.29 13.07
N LEU A 35 12.11 -4.83 12.40
CA LEU A 35 12.20 -4.35 11.01
C LEU A 35 12.95 -3.03 10.90
N HIS A 36 12.69 -2.06 11.78
CA HIS A 36 13.44 -0.80 11.81
C HIS A 36 14.94 -1.06 11.98
N GLN A 37 15.33 -1.98 12.86
CA GLN A 37 16.72 -2.38 13.03
C GLN A 37 17.27 -3.07 11.78
N ARG A 38 16.54 -4.04 11.21
CA ARG A 38 16.98 -4.81 10.04
C ARG A 38 17.23 -3.92 8.82
N TYR A 39 16.43 -2.89 8.65
CA TYR A 39 16.46 -2.00 7.50
C TYR A 39 17.11 -0.65 7.77
N GLU A 40 17.60 -0.43 8.98
CA GLU A 40 18.19 0.83 9.44
C GLU A 40 17.23 2.03 9.23
N ASP A 41 15.93 1.79 9.42
CA ASP A 41 14.91 2.83 9.30
C ASP A 41 14.71 3.57 10.63
N GLU A 42 14.37 4.86 10.53
CA GLU A 42 13.92 5.61 11.69
C GLU A 42 12.60 5.02 12.23
N PRO A 43 12.42 4.90 13.55
CA PRO A 43 11.21 4.31 14.11
C PRO A 43 9.94 5.05 13.66
N ALA A 44 9.01 4.31 13.03
CA ALA A 44 7.70 4.84 12.69
C ALA A 44 6.82 5.02 13.94
N THR A 45 6.21 6.19 14.09
CA THR A 45 5.11 6.41 15.05
C THR A 45 3.78 6.20 14.32
N LEU A 46 3.02 5.16 14.68
CA LEU A 46 1.76 4.88 14.00
C LEU A 46 0.60 5.66 14.64
N VAL A 47 -0.01 6.54 13.84
CA VAL A 47 -1.18 7.34 14.25
C VAL A 47 -2.22 7.30 13.13
N ARG A 48 -3.37 6.71 13.41
CA ARG A 48 -4.50 6.75 12.48
C ARG A 48 -5.10 8.15 12.42
N THR A 49 -5.20 8.71 11.23
CA THR A 49 -5.79 10.05 10.99
C THR A 49 -6.80 10.00 9.85
N LYS A 50 -7.72 10.97 9.81
CA LYS A 50 -8.65 11.12 8.67
C LYS A 50 -7.90 11.39 7.35
N GLU A 51 -6.85 12.21 7.42
CA GLU A 51 -5.94 12.51 6.31
C GLU A 51 -5.31 11.22 5.77
N GLY A 52 -4.67 10.43 6.65
CA GLY A 52 -4.04 9.15 6.29
C GLY A 52 -5.03 8.16 5.68
N ARG A 53 -6.24 8.06 6.22
CA ARG A 53 -7.31 7.21 5.65
C ARG A 53 -7.76 7.69 4.26
N SER A 54 -7.78 9.00 4.01
CA SER A 54 -8.10 9.57 2.70
C SER A 54 -7.02 9.23 1.65
N ILE A 55 -5.74 9.42 2.00
CA ILE A 55 -4.61 9.10 1.12
C ILE A 55 -4.54 7.58 0.89
N SER A 56 -4.77 6.78 1.93
CA SER A 56 -4.87 5.33 1.84
C SER A 56 -5.91 4.91 0.80
N ARG A 57 -7.14 5.43 0.90
CA ARG A 57 -8.21 5.15 -0.07
C ARG A 57 -7.83 5.57 -1.49
N PHE A 58 -7.20 6.74 -1.65
CA PHE A 58 -6.73 7.21 -2.95
C PHE A 58 -5.69 6.26 -3.57
N ARG A 59 -4.70 5.80 -2.79
CA ARG A 59 -3.71 4.82 -3.25
C ARG A 59 -4.34 3.48 -3.60
N TYR A 60 -5.29 3.01 -2.81
CA TYR A 60 -6.05 1.79 -3.10
C TYR A 60 -6.84 1.91 -4.42
N HIS A 61 -7.51 3.05 -4.67
CA HIS A 61 -8.20 3.29 -5.94
C HIS A 61 -7.24 3.33 -7.13
N ASN A 62 -6.04 3.88 -6.95
CA ASN A 62 -5.01 3.80 -7.98
C ASN A 62 -4.56 2.36 -8.22
N ALA A 63 -4.34 1.57 -7.17
CA ALA A 63 -3.98 0.16 -7.32
C ALA A 63 -5.04 -0.59 -8.15
N GLU A 64 -6.32 -0.42 -7.83
CA GLU A 64 -7.43 -1.02 -8.60
C GLU A 64 -7.45 -0.57 -10.06
N ARG A 65 -7.30 0.73 -10.31
CA ARG A 65 -7.30 1.28 -11.66
C ARG A 65 -6.15 0.75 -12.50
N TRP A 66 -4.96 0.59 -11.91
CA TRP A 66 -3.79 0.09 -12.62
C TRP A 66 -3.75 -1.43 -12.72
N MET A 67 -4.47 -2.11 -11.84
CA MET A 67 -4.69 -3.55 -11.92
C MET A 67 -5.48 -3.92 -13.19
N THR A 68 -6.40 -3.07 -13.68
CA THR A 68 -7.10 -3.34 -14.95
C THR A 68 -6.14 -3.38 -16.15
N THR A 69 -5.05 -2.62 -16.11
CA THR A 69 -3.99 -2.70 -17.13
C THR A 69 -3.26 -4.03 -17.05
N LEU A 70 -2.91 -4.47 -15.83
CA LEU A 70 -2.22 -5.76 -15.62
C LEU A 70 -3.10 -6.97 -15.98
N GLU A 71 -4.41 -6.80 -15.99
CA GLU A 71 -5.40 -7.81 -16.41
C GLU A 71 -5.72 -7.77 -17.90
N ALA A 72 -5.21 -6.79 -18.64
CA ALA A 72 -5.50 -6.67 -20.06
C ALA A 72 -4.77 -7.75 -20.87
N ASP A 73 -5.45 -8.33 -21.86
CA ASP A 73 -4.96 -9.46 -22.66
C ASP A 73 -3.60 -9.19 -23.33
N PHE A 74 -3.30 -7.93 -23.69
CA PHE A 74 -2.03 -7.59 -24.32
C PHE A 74 -0.81 -7.78 -23.40
N LEU A 75 -0.97 -7.71 -22.07
CA LEU A 75 0.10 -8.02 -21.12
C LEU A 75 0.16 -9.51 -20.77
N ALA A 76 -0.78 -10.34 -21.22
CA ALA A 76 -0.84 -11.75 -20.85
C ALA A 76 0.24 -12.60 -21.57
N GLU A 77 0.78 -12.11 -22.70
CA GLU A 77 1.77 -12.85 -23.47
C GLU A 77 3.14 -12.91 -22.76
N PRO A 78 3.84 -14.07 -22.73
CA PRO A 78 5.12 -14.22 -22.04
C PRO A 78 6.21 -13.22 -22.46
N ARG A 79 6.18 -12.73 -23.71
CA ARG A 79 7.12 -11.71 -24.20
C ARG A 79 7.03 -10.38 -23.45
N HIS A 80 5.90 -10.10 -22.80
CA HIS A 80 5.65 -8.86 -22.04
C HIS A 80 5.89 -9.02 -20.53
N ALA A 81 6.68 -10.03 -20.12
CA ALA A 81 6.96 -10.27 -18.71
C ALA A 81 7.59 -9.06 -18.00
N LYS A 82 8.45 -8.28 -18.68
CA LYS A 82 9.08 -7.10 -18.06
C LYS A 82 8.07 -5.99 -17.82
N GLU A 83 7.24 -5.70 -18.80
CA GLU A 83 6.17 -4.71 -18.73
C GLU A 83 5.15 -5.11 -17.65
N ALA A 84 4.78 -6.40 -17.60
CA ALA A 84 3.93 -6.95 -16.55
C ALA A 84 4.57 -6.81 -15.15
N LEU A 85 5.88 -7.06 -15.00
CA LEU A 85 6.58 -6.87 -13.73
C LEU A 85 6.68 -5.40 -13.32
N HIS A 86 6.92 -4.49 -14.26
CA HIS A 86 6.91 -3.06 -13.97
C HIS A 86 5.53 -2.60 -13.46
N GLN A 87 4.48 -3.00 -14.18
CA GLN A 87 3.10 -2.69 -13.84
C GLN A 87 2.70 -3.31 -12.50
N ALA A 88 3.06 -4.57 -12.26
CA ALA A 88 2.84 -5.28 -11.00
C ALA A 88 3.52 -4.60 -9.82
N GLY A 89 4.76 -4.13 -10.00
CA GLY A 89 5.47 -3.35 -8.99
C GLY A 89 4.73 -2.08 -8.61
N PHE A 90 4.28 -1.31 -9.60
CA PHE A 90 3.50 -0.10 -9.36
C PHE A 90 2.18 -0.39 -8.62
N VAL A 91 1.40 -1.38 -9.07
CA VAL A 91 0.14 -1.77 -8.43
C VAL A 91 0.38 -2.21 -6.98
N THR A 92 1.39 -3.05 -6.75
CA THR A 92 1.71 -3.59 -5.42
C THR A 92 2.19 -2.49 -4.48
N GLN A 93 3.01 -1.56 -4.95
CA GLN A 93 3.43 -0.40 -4.17
C GLN A 93 2.23 0.43 -3.71
N GLN A 94 1.30 0.73 -4.62
CA GLN A 94 0.10 1.51 -4.30
C GLN A 94 -0.79 0.78 -3.30
N ALA A 95 -0.96 -0.54 -3.45
CA ALA A 95 -1.75 -1.36 -2.55
C ALA A 95 -1.15 -1.45 -1.14
N LEU A 96 0.15 -1.76 -1.02
CA LEU A 96 0.82 -1.89 0.27
C LEU A 96 0.94 -0.53 0.98
N CYS A 97 1.27 0.54 0.27
CA CYS A 97 1.28 1.88 0.85
C CYS A 97 -0.13 2.32 1.30
N ALA A 98 -1.19 1.92 0.58
CA ALA A 98 -2.56 2.14 1.06
C ALA A 98 -2.78 1.47 2.41
N TYR A 99 -2.39 0.21 2.56
CA TYR A 99 -2.50 -0.49 3.84
C TYR A 99 -1.69 0.17 4.95
N LEU A 100 -0.41 0.49 4.71
CA LEU A 100 0.47 1.13 5.69
C LEU A 100 -0.10 2.47 6.19
N LEU A 101 -0.66 3.28 5.29
CA LEU A 101 -1.34 4.53 5.67
C LEU A 101 -2.61 4.29 6.50
N ASP A 102 -3.37 3.23 6.23
CA ASP A 102 -4.60 2.91 6.99
C ASP A 102 -4.29 2.44 8.42
N VAL A 103 -3.18 1.72 8.61
CA VAL A 103 -2.74 1.30 9.95
C VAL A 103 -2.01 2.40 10.72
N GLY A 104 -1.62 3.50 10.05
CA GLY A 104 -1.19 4.74 10.69
C GLY A 104 0.24 5.19 10.39
N PHE A 105 0.94 4.59 9.42
CA PHE A 105 2.22 5.14 8.96
C PHE A 105 1.99 6.52 8.33
N ALA A 106 2.93 7.44 8.55
CA ALA A 106 2.91 8.73 7.86
C ALA A 106 3.30 8.56 6.38
N ASP A 107 2.68 9.34 5.49
CA ASP A 107 3.00 9.30 4.05
C ASP A 107 4.46 9.67 3.78
N ALA A 108 4.99 10.67 4.49
CA ALA A 108 6.39 11.06 4.41
C ALA A 108 7.34 9.94 4.86
N TRP A 109 6.96 9.17 5.90
CA TRP A 109 7.76 8.03 6.35
C TRP A 109 7.79 6.94 5.27
N ASN A 110 6.63 6.59 4.69
CA ASN A 110 6.58 5.62 3.59
C ASN A 110 7.43 6.07 2.39
N ALA A 111 7.37 7.35 2.03
CA ALA A 111 8.16 7.92 0.94
C ALA A 111 9.67 7.83 1.20
N SER A 112 10.10 8.08 2.44
CA SER A 112 11.52 8.05 2.83
C SER A 112 12.08 6.65 3.04
N HIS A 113 11.28 5.71 3.53
CA HIS A 113 11.78 4.40 4.02
C HIS A 113 11.39 3.21 3.16
N ILE A 114 10.18 3.21 2.59
CA ILE A 114 9.71 2.11 1.72
C ILE A 114 10.15 2.34 0.27
N LYS A 115 10.02 3.58 -0.22
CA LYS A 115 10.35 3.96 -1.61
C LYS A 115 9.71 2.98 -2.60
N GLN A 116 10.52 2.30 -3.41
CA GLN A 116 10.09 1.33 -4.43
C GLN A 116 10.42 -0.12 -4.06
N ASP A 117 10.74 -0.39 -2.78
CA ASP A 117 11.06 -1.73 -2.30
C ASP A 117 9.78 -2.46 -1.84
N ILE A 118 9.29 -3.35 -2.71
CA ILE A 118 8.05 -4.10 -2.51
C ILE A 118 8.20 -5.17 -1.43
N ALA A 119 9.34 -5.86 -1.38
CA ALA A 119 9.65 -6.81 -0.32
C ALA A 119 9.65 -6.15 1.06
N LYS A 120 10.26 -4.96 1.17
CA LYS A 120 10.24 -4.16 2.40
C LYS A 120 8.82 -3.72 2.77
N ALA A 121 8.07 -3.19 1.81
CA ALA A 121 6.67 -2.81 2.02
C ALA A 121 5.82 -3.98 2.54
N LEU A 122 5.99 -5.18 1.97
CA LEU A 122 5.27 -6.37 2.36
C LEU A 122 5.66 -6.83 3.77
N ALA A 123 6.95 -6.77 4.12
CA ALA A 123 7.42 -7.10 5.46
C ALA A 123 6.80 -6.18 6.53
N TYR A 124 6.80 -4.86 6.31
CA TYR A 124 6.14 -3.91 7.21
C TYR A 124 4.63 -4.14 7.29
N ALA A 125 3.98 -4.43 6.16
CA ALA A 125 2.55 -4.73 6.13
C ALA A 125 2.23 -6.00 6.94
N ASN A 126 2.97 -7.10 6.74
CA ASN A 126 2.74 -8.35 7.45
C ASN A 126 3.06 -8.23 8.94
N ALA A 127 4.11 -7.48 9.32
CA ALA A 127 4.36 -7.15 10.73
C ALA A 127 3.20 -6.38 11.37
N CYS A 128 2.43 -5.63 10.57
CA CYS A 128 1.22 -4.94 11.00
C CYS A 128 -0.06 -5.77 10.88
N GLY A 129 0.02 -7.09 10.68
CA GLY A 129 -1.14 -7.97 10.61
C GLY A 129 -1.81 -8.04 9.24
N PHE A 130 -1.14 -7.64 8.16
CA PHE A 130 -1.64 -7.86 6.79
C PHE A 130 -1.85 -9.35 6.51
N GLY A 131 -0.95 -10.20 7.00
CA GLY A 131 -1.11 -11.66 7.01
C GLY A 131 -1.13 -12.28 5.61
N HIS A 132 -0.28 -11.78 4.70
CA HIS A 132 -0.17 -12.25 3.33
C HIS A 132 1.24 -12.81 3.07
N ASP A 133 1.59 -13.87 3.80
CA ASP A 133 2.94 -14.47 3.88
C ASP A 133 3.13 -15.69 2.96
N CYS A 134 2.40 -15.79 1.84
CA CYS A 134 2.60 -16.91 0.92
C CYS A 134 3.93 -16.80 0.15
N SER A 135 4.60 -17.94 -0.04
CA SER A 135 5.94 -18.03 -0.64
C SER A 135 6.04 -17.35 -2.00
N ASP A 136 5.01 -17.50 -2.83
CA ASP A 136 5.00 -16.96 -4.19
C ASP A 136 4.90 -15.43 -4.19
N THR A 137 4.11 -14.84 -3.28
CA THR A 137 4.03 -13.39 -3.15
C THR A 137 5.32 -12.82 -2.56
N ALA A 138 5.95 -13.50 -1.60
CA ALA A 138 7.25 -13.08 -1.08
C ALA A 138 8.34 -13.14 -2.17
N ARG A 139 8.35 -14.20 -2.98
CA ARG A 139 9.26 -14.35 -4.13
C ARG A 139 9.01 -13.27 -5.18
N LEU A 140 7.74 -13.00 -5.51
CA LEU A 140 7.37 -11.93 -6.43
C LEU A 140 7.81 -10.56 -5.89
N ALA A 141 7.55 -10.27 -4.61
CA ALA A 141 7.96 -9.02 -3.99
C ALA A 141 9.48 -8.80 -4.06
N GLY A 142 10.29 -9.86 -3.89
CA GLY A 142 11.74 -9.81 -4.10
C GLY A 142 12.13 -9.49 -5.55
N VAL A 143 11.48 -10.13 -6.52
CA VAL A 143 11.70 -9.84 -7.97
C VAL A 143 11.29 -8.39 -8.30
N LEU A 144 10.22 -7.89 -7.70
CA LEU A 144 9.73 -6.53 -7.88
C LEU A 144 10.59 -5.48 -7.15
N SER A 145 11.48 -5.82 -6.22
CA SER A 145 12.31 -4.84 -5.50
C SER A 145 13.63 -4.52 -6.23
N PRO A 146 13.93 -3.24 -6.56
CA PRO A 146 12.99 -2.16 -6.81
C PRO A 146 12.35 -2.28 -8.21
N TYR A 147 11.12 -1.79 -8.38
CA TYR A 147 10.37 -2.16 -9.59
C TYR A 147 10.70 -1.29 -10.81
N TRP A 148 11.33 -0.12 -10.61
CA TRP A 148 11.78 0.73 -11.73
C TRP A 148 12.70 -0.01 -12.70
N LYS A 149 13.46 -1.02 -12.24
CA LYS A 149 14.38 -1.79 -13.07
C LYS A 149 13.68 -2.42 -14.27
N TRP A 150 12.41 -2.79 -14.12
CA TRP A 150 11.63 -3.41 -15.18
C TRP A 150 11.19 -2.45 -16.29
N GLY A 151 11.20 -1.14 -16.03
CA GLY A 151 10.89 -0.10 -17.01
C GLY A 151 12.11 0.40 -17.79
N TYR A 152 13.31 -0.14 -17.51
CA TYR A 152 14.55 0.29 -18.15
C TYR A 152 14.83 -0.49 -19.44
N HIS A 153 15.31 0.21 -20.47
CA HIS A 153 15.74 -0.41 -21.73
C HIS A 153 17.19 -0.91 -21.60
N TYR A 154 17.36 -2.18 -21.24
CA TYR A 154 18.65 -2.88 -21.25
C TYR A 154 19.02 -3.25 -22.70
N ALA A 155 19.49 -2.27 -23.48
CA ALA A 155 19.85 -2.47 -24.88
C ALA A 155 21.22 -3.16 -25.07
N ASP A 156 22.12 -3.05 -24.09
CA ASP A 156 23.56 -3.27 -24.38
C ASP A 156 24.22 -4.45 -23.63
N TRP A 157 23.63 -4.99 -22.55
CA TRP A 157 24.27 -6.03 -21.73
C TRP A 157 23.28 -7.07 -21.22
N GLU A 158 23.34 -8.30 -21.74
CA GLU A 158 22.52 -9.43 -21.26
C GLU A 158 22.90 -9.87 -19.84
N GLU A 159 24.16 -9.71 -19.45
CA GLU A 159 24.68 -10.16 -18.15
C GLU A 159 24.09 -9.37 -16.96
N ASP A 160 23.77 -8.09 -17.17
CA ASP A 160 23.18 -7.21 -16.14
C ASP A 160 21.64 -7.23 -16.13
N ARG A 161 21.01 -8.02 -17.01
CA ARG A 161 19.56 -8.02 -17.14
C ARG A 161 18.92 -8.66 -15.89
N PRO A 162 17.97 -7.97 -15.22
CA PRO A 162 17.27 -8.56 -14.09
C PRO A 162 16.55 -9.85 -14.49
N ARG A 163 16.73 -10.90 -13.70
CA ARG A 163 16.02 -12.18 -13.88
C ARG A 163 14.58 -12.03 -13.44
N THR A 164 13.65 -12.47 -14.28
CA THR A 164 12.20 -12.44 -13.96
C THR A 164 11.84 -13.41 -12.86
N GLY A 165 12.75 -14.30 -12.44
CA GLY A 165 12.48 -15.35 -11.47
C GLY A 165 11.37 -16.27 -11.98
N ASP A 166 11.42 -16.68 -13.24
CA ASP A 166 10.43 -17.59 -13.87
C ASP A 166 8.98 -17.08 -13.84
N PHE A 167 8.75 -15.83 -13.41
CA PHE A 167 7.43 -15.25 -13.42
C PHE A 167 7.05 -14.89 -14.85
N ILE A 168 5.89 -15.39 -15.25
CA ILE A 168 5.19 -15.02 -16.48
C ILE A 168 3.92 -14.24 -16.12
N PRO A 169 3.38 -13.40 -17.02
CA PRO A 169 2.18 -12.61 -16.72
C PRO A 169 1.02 -13.42 -16.15
N ALA A 170 0.77 -14.63 -16.68
CA ALA A 170 -0.26 -15.54 -16.20
C ALA A 170 -0.14 -15.91 -14.71
N THR A 171 1.07 -15.86 -14.14
CA THR A 171 1.34 -16.10 -12.71
C THR A 171 1.41 -14.80 -11.90
N ILE A 172 1.84 -13.70 -12.50
CA ILE A 172 1.96 -12.39 -11.84
C ILE A 172 0.58 -11.82 -11.51
N THR A 173 -0.30 -11.75 -12.52
CA THR A 173 -1.62 -11.13 -12.41
C THR A 173 -2.46 -11.69 -11.24
N PRO A 174 -2.64 -13.02 -11.06
CA PRO A 174 -3.42 -13.54 -9.94
C PRO A 174 -2.80 -13.25 -8.57
N LEU A 175 -1.46 -13.24 -8.44
CA LEU A 175 -0.78 -12.92 -7.18
C LEU A 175 -1.01 -11.45 -6.78
N VAL A 176 -0.83 -10.52 -7.72
CA VAL A 176 -1.06 -9.09 -7.47
C VAL A 176 -2.53 -8.81 -7.19
N ARG A 177 -3.45 -9.46 -7.91
CA ARG A 177 -4.89 -9.35 -7.64
C ARG A 177 -5.24 -9.82 -6.23
N ALA A 178 -4.72 -10.97 -5.79
CA ALA A 178 -4.95 -11.47 -4.44
C ALA A 178 -4.45 -10.50 -3.36
N LEU A 179 -3.32 -9.84 -3.60
CA LEU A 179 -2.80 -8.80 -2.70
C LEU A 179 -3.70 -7.56 -2.66
N VAL A 180 -4.17 -7.06 -3.81
CA VAL A 180 -5.11 -5.92 -3.86
C VAL A 180 -6.44 -6.27 -3.18
N ASP A 181 -6.95 -7.48 -3.42
CA ASP A 181 -8.14 -8.01 -2.76
C ASP A 181 -7.92 -8.09 -1.24
N ARG A 182 -6.74 -8.52 -0.78
CA ARG A 182 -6.43 -8.54 0.64
C ARG A 182 -6.44 -7.14 1.26
N VAL A 183 -5.93 -6.12 0.55
CA VAL A 183 -6.00 -4.72 1.01
C VAL A 183 -7.45 -4.26 1.14
N HIS A 184 -8.32 -4.62 0.19
CA HIS A 184 -9.76 -4.36 0.29
C HIS A 184 -10.34 -4.92 1.59
N ASP A 185 -10.09 -6.21 1.85
CA ASP A 185 -10.67 -6.95 2.96
C ASP A 185 -10.26 -6.37 4.33
N VAL A 186 -9.00 -5.98 4.49
CA VAL A 186 -8.47 -5.50 5.78
C VAL A 186 -8.70 -4.01 6.03
N THR A 187 -8.85 -3.19 4.99
CA THR A 187 -9.06 -1.74 5.13
C THR A 187 -10.54 -1.34 5.06
N GLY A 188 -11.35 -2.16 4.40
CA GLY A 188 -12.74 -1.87 4.06
C GLY A 188 -12.91 -0.78 3.01
N HIS A 189 -11.85 -0.41 2.27
CA HIS A 189 -11.96 0.61 1.22
C HIS A 189 -12.88 0.12 0.09
N PRO A 190 -13.90 0.89 -0.32
CA PRO A 190 -14.78 0.46 -1.39
C PRO A 190 -14.02 0.44 -2.72
N ARG A 191 -14.27 -0.59 -3.55
CA ARG A 191 -13.74 -0.61 -4.92
C ARG A 191 -14.25 0.59 -5.73
N PRO A 192 -13.43 1.17 -6.61
CA PRO A 192 -13.91 2.19 -7.54
C PRO A 192 -14.96 1.60 -8.49
N LYS A 193 -15.90 2.43 -8.94
CA LYS A 193 -16.94 2.02 -9.89
C LYS A 193 -16.29 1.47 -11.17
N GLY A 194 -16.81 0.36 -11.68
CA GLY A 194 -16.28 -0.31 -12.88
C GLY A 194 -15.13 -1.30 -12.63
N CYS A 195 -14.57 -1.36 -11.42
CA CYS A 195 -13.56 -2.35 -11.03
C CYS A 195 -14.17 -3.52 -10.22
N GLN A 196 -15.45 -3.81 -10.42
CA GLN A 196 -16.09 -4.94 -9.74
C GLN A 196 -15.65 -6.26 -10.38
N ARG A 197 -15.34 -7.24 -9.54
CA ARG A 197 -15.03 -8.59 -9.98
C ARG A 197 -16.26 -9.17 -10.68
N ARG A 198 -16.09 -9.72 -11.89
CA ARG A 198 -17.08 -10.66 -12.43
C ARG A 198 -17.11 -11.85 -11.47
N PRO A 199 -18.28 -12.32 -10.99
CA PRO A 199 -18.34 -13.50 -10.13
C PRO A 199 -17.63 -14.65 -10.85
N GLN A 200 -16.59 -15.21 -10.23
CA GLN A 200 -16.06 -16.50 -10.67
C GLN A 200 -17.16 -17.51 -10.36
N GLY A 201 -17.91 -17.91 -11.38
CA GLY A 201 -18.94 -18.94 -11.26
C GLY A 201 -18.32 -20.17 -10.61
N ALA A 202 -18.95 -20.63 -9.53
CA ALA A 202 -18.66 -21.93 -8.93
C ALA A 202 -18.77 -22.99 -10.03
N ARG A 203 -17.64 -23.52 -10.50
CA ARG A 203 -17.65 -24.79 -11.21
C ARG A 203 -17.89 -25.86 -10.17
N SER A 204 -19.12 -26.36 -10.13
CA SER A 204 -19.45 -27.69 -9.60
C SER A 204 -18.84 -28.77 -10.48
#